data_AF-A0A6L2QAJ0-F1
#
_entry.id   AF-A0A6L2QAJ0-F1
#
_cell.length_a   1.000
_cell.length_b   1.000
_cell.length_c   1.000
_cell.angle_alpha   90.00
_cell.angle_beta   90.00
_cell.angle_gamma   90.00
#
_symmetry.space_group_name_H-M   'P 1'
#
loop_
_entity.id
_entity.type
_entity.pdbx_description
1 polymer ?
#
loop_
_entity_poly.entity_id
_entity_poly.type
_entity_poly.pdbx_seq_one_letter_code
_entity_poly.pdbx_strand_id
1 'polypeptide(L)'
;VRSYQNYHMNNNGWPDIGYNFVVGEDGNIYEGRGWNVWGAHAPAYNARSIGICIIGDFTALRAVRQLIQCGVELKKIQPGYRLKGHRQGGGTSCPGNRLYQEIMKWPKWSAGLNK
;
A
#
# COMPACT_ATOMS: atom_id res chain seq x y z
N VAL A 1 -3.85 -8.24 -11.13
CA VAL A 1 -3.57 -6.77 -11.20
C VAL A 1 -4.39 -6.06 -12.26
N ARG A 2 -4.35 -6.50 -13.53
CA ARG A 2 -5.09 -5.85 -14.63
C ARG A 2 -6.61 -5.73 -14.40
N SER A 3 -7.24 -6.73 -13.77
CA SER A 3 -8.65 -6.64 -13.38
C SER A 3 -8.95 -5.47 -12.43
N TYR A 4 -8.12 -5.23 -11.42
CA TYR A 4 -8.27 -4.09 -10.50
C TYR A 4 -8.04 -2.74 -11.19
N GLN A 5 -7.05 -2.68 -12.09
CA GLN A 5 -6.80 -1.48 -12.91
C GLN A 5 -8.00 -1.16 -13.79
N ASN A 6 -8.53 -2.16 -14.52
CA ASN A 6 -9.71 -2.00 -15.36
C ASN A 6 -10.92 -1.54 -14.55
N TYR A 7 -11.16 -2.12 -13.36
CA TYR A 7 -12.24 -1.66 -12.49
C TYR A 7 -12.06 -0.19 -12.07
N HIS A 8 -10.86 0.19 -11.62
CA HIS A 8 -10.61 1.58 -11.22
C HIS A 8 -10.76 2.57 -12.38
N MET A 9 -10.33 2.20 -13.59
CA MET A 9 -10.45 3.08 -14.76
C MET A 9 -11.89 3.15 -15.28
N ASN A 10 -12.52 2.00 -15.48
CA ASN A 10 -13.82 1.91 -16.13
C ASN A 10 -14.98 2.26 -15.19
N ASN A 11 -14.90 1.88 -13.91
CA ASN A 11 -16.00 2.09 -12.95
C ASN A 11 -15.80 3.35 -12.12
N ASN A 12 -14.56 3.67 -11.71
CA ASN A 12 -14.32 4.86 -10.87
C ASN A 12 -13.87 6.09 -11.68
N GLY A 13 -13.62 5.94 -13.00
CA GLY A 13 -13.14 7.03 -13.84
C GLY A 13 -11.72 7.50 -13.51
N TRP A 14 -10.92 6.67 -12.85
CA TRP A 14 -9.55 7.03 -12.48
C TRP A 14 -8.60 6.85 -13.67
N PRO A 15 -7.49 7.61 -13.73
CA PRO A 15 -6.52 7.48 -14.81
C PRO A 15 -5.73 6.15 -14.75
N ASP A 16 -5.71 5.50 -13.58
CA ASP A 16 -4.96 4.27 -13.33
C ASP A 16 -5.45 3.59 -12.03
N ILE A 17 -4.97 2.37 -11.76
CA ILE A 17 -5.13 1.63 -10.51
C ILE A 17 -4.84 2.51 -9.30
N GLY A 18 -5.62 2.40 -8.21
CA GLY A 18 -5.47 3.29 -7.06
C GLY A 18 -4.18 3.13 -6.27
N TYR A 19 -3.50 1.99 -6.35
CA TYR A 19 -2.31 1.66 -5.56
C TYR A 19 -1.01 1.98 -6.30
N ASN A 20 0.04 2.33 -5.55
CA ASN A 20 1.37 2.49 -6.12
C ASN A 20 1.98 1.13 -6.49
N PHE A 21 1.81 0.14 -5.61
CA PHE A 21 2.26 -1.24 -5.84
C PHE A 21 1.19 -2.23 -5.42
N VAL A 22 1.17 -3.36 -6.11
CA VAL A 22 0.36 -4.52 -5.75
C VAL A 22 1.29 -5.70 -5.58
N VAL A 23 1.19 -6.42 -4.46
CA VAL A 23 1.97 -7.63 -4.20
C VAL A 23 1.05 -8.82 -4.32
N GLY A 24 1.37 -9.73 -5.24
CA GLY A 24 0.59 -10.92 -5.51
C GLY A 24 0.88 -12.06 -4.52
N GLU A 25 -0.02 -13.05 -4.52
CA GLU A 25 0.15 -14.28 -3.73
C GLU A 25 1.32 -15.14 -4.23
N ASP A 26 1.69 -14.94 -5.50
CA ASP A 26 2.87 -15.49 -6.16
C ASP A 26 4.19 -14.88 -5.65
N GLY A 27 4.13 -13.92 -4.73
CA GLY A 27 5.28 -13.24 -4.15
C GLY A 27 5.88 -12.17 -5.07
N ASN A 28 5.28 -11.91 -6.22
CA ASN A 28 5.75 -10.89 -7.15
C ASN A 28 5.23 -9.50 -6.77
N ILE A 29 6.05 -8.49 -7.03
CA ILE A 29 5.67 -7.08 -6.89
C ILE A 29 5.30 -6.56 -8.28
N TYR A 30 4.09 -6.07 -8.40
CA TYR A 30 3.55 -5.47 -9.61
C TYR A 30 3.49 -3.96 -9.43
N GLU A 31 4.10 -3.24 -10.34
CA GLU A 31 4.00 -1.79 -10.38
C GLU A 31 2.56 -1.38 -10.80
N GLY A 32 1.93 -0.55 -9.96
CA GLY A 32 0.73 0.19 -10.31
C GLY A 32 1.13 1.59 -10.74
N ARG A 33 0.76 2.60 -9.95
CA ARG A 33 1.21 3.98 -10.19
C ARG A 33 2.72 4.19 -9.98
N GLY A 34 3.38 3.25 -9.30
CA GLY A 34 4.81 3.28 -9.09
C GLY A 34 5.28 4.37 -8.13
N TRP A 35 6.56 4.72 -8.25
CA TRP A 35 7.21 5.71 -7.40
C TRP A 35 6.94 7.15 -7.87
N ASN A 36 6.85 8.09 -6.94
CA ASN A 36 6.69 9.54 -7.19
C ASN A 36 5.36 9.96 -7.83
N VAL A 37 4.38 9.06 -7.94
CA VAL A 37 3.04 9.37 -8.44
C VAL A 37 2.03 9.28 -7.29
N TRP A 38 1.08 10.21 -7.25
CA TRP A 38 0.02 10.19 -6.25
C TRP A 38 -0.89 8.97 -6.40
N GLY A 39 -1.20 8.35 -5.27
CA GLY A 39 -2.19 7.28 -5.21
C GLY A 39 -3.62 7.76 -5.42
N ALA A 40 -4.54 6.80 -5.48
CA ALA A 40 -5.96 7.01 -5.22
C ALA A 40 -6.48 5.99 -4.19
N HIS A 41 -5.60 5.55 -3.29
CA HIS A 41 -5.85 4.47 -2.33
C HIS A 41 -6.32 4.97 -0.96
N ALA A 42 -5.94 6.18 -0.53
CA ALA A 42 -6.31 6.75 0.76
C ALA A 42 -6.40 8.30 0.65
N PRO A 43 -7.62 8.90 0.61
CA PRO A 43 -7.82 10.32 0.26
C PRO A 43 -6.90 11.31 0.97
N ALA A 44 -6.74 11.20 2.30
CA ALA A 44 -5.91 12.10 3.09
C ALA A 44 -4.39 11.83 3.01
N TYR A 45 -3.97 10.80 2.26
CA TYR A 45 -2.59 10.33 2.20
C TYR A 45 -2.05 10.17 0.78
N ASN A 46 -2.90 10.18 -0.26
CA ASN A 46 -2.56 9.95 -1.66
C ASN A 46 -1.33 10.73 -2.16
N ALA A 47 -1.15 11.99 -1.73
CA ALA A 47 -0.05 12.85 -2.14
C ALA A 47 1.24 12.70 -1.30
N ARG A 48 1.18 11.98 -0.18
CA ARG A 48 2.26 11.90 0.84
C ARG A 48 2.59 10.49 1.29
N SER A 49 2.11 9.47 0.59
CA SER A 49 2.38 8.07 0.93
C SER A 49 2.46 7.18 -0.30
N ILE A 50 3.06 6.00 -0.11
CA ILE A 50 3.08 4.90 -1.08
C ILE A 50 2.05 3.87 -0.61
N GLY A 51 1.04 3.61 -1.44
CA GLY A 51 0.02 2.61 -1.17
C GLY A 51 0.40 1.25 -1.75
N ILE A 52 0.50 0.25 -0.87
CA ILE A 52 0.81 -1.13 -1.24
C ILE A 52 -0.42 -1.99 -0.97
N CYS A 53 -1.01 -2.56 -2.04
CA CYS A 53 -2.08 -3.54 -1.94
C CYS A 53 -1.48 -4.95 -1.88
N ILE A 54 -2.01 -5.80 -1.00
CA ILE A 54 -1.59 -7.19 -0.87
C ILE A 54 -2.73 -8.08 -1.33
N ILE A 55 -2.45 -8.96 -2.28
CA ILE A 55 -3.35 -10.03 -2.72
C ILE A 55 -2.79 -11.33 -2.13
N GLY A 56 -3.58 -12.03 -1.32
CA GLY A 56 -3.20 -13.33 -0.74
C GLY A 56 -2.52 -13.24 0.64
N ASP A 57 -1.59 -14.17 0.89
CA ASP A 57 -1.13 -14.59 2.22
C ASP A 57 0.32 -14.16 2.59
N PHE A 58 0.93 -14.83 3.58
CA PHE A 58 2.21 -14.49 4.20
C PHE A 58 3.41 -14.42 3.23
N THR A 59 3.37 -15.10 2.09
CA THR A 59 4.41 -14.99 1.05
C THR A 59 4.52 -13.55 0.55
N ALA A 60 3.39 -12.86 0.38
CA ALA A 60 3.37 -11.47 -0.03
C ALA A 60 4.02 -10.54 1.02
N LEU A 61 3.95 -10.87 2.30
CA LEU A 61 4.54 -10.03 3.36
C LEU A 61 6.05 -9.92 3.27
N ARG A 62 6.73 -10.98 2.83
CA ARG A 62 8.17 -10.94 2.58
C ARG A 62 8.50 -9.95 1.47
N ALA A 63 7.78 -10.02 0.35
CA ALA A 63 7.95 -9.10 -0.77
C ALA A 63 7.61 -7.65 -0.39
N VAL A 64 6.59 -7.42 0.44
CA VAL A 64 6.26 -6.08 0.96
C VAL A 64 7.41 -5.49 1.77
N ARG A 65 8.04 -6.27 2.66
CA ARG A 65 9.19 -5.80 3.46
C ARG A 65 10.38 -5.44 2.55
N GLN A 66 10.68 -6.27 1.55
CA GLN A 66 11.73 -6.01 0.56
C GLN A 66 11.43 -4.75 -0.26
N LEU A 67 10.18 -4.56 -0.67
CA LEU A 67 9.74 -3.36 -1.38
C LEU A 67 9.93 -2.08 -0.56
N ILE A 68 9.55 -2.11 0.73
CA ILE A 68 9.73 -0.98 1.63
C ILE A 68 11.23 -0.67 1.80
N GLN A 69 12.05 -1.70 2.05
CA GLN A 69 13.49 -1.55 2.17
C GLN A 69 14.12 -0.95 0.90
N CYS A 70 13.78 -1.49 -0.27
CA CYS A 70 14.22 -0.97 -1.56
C CYS A 70 13.78 0.49 -1.75
N GLY A 71 12.55 0.84 -1.38
CA GLY A 71 12.06 2.21 -1.43
C GLY A 71 12.86 3.17 -0.54
N VAL A 72 13.32 2.73 0.63
CA VAL A 72 14.19 3.51 1.52
C VAL A 72 15.59 3.68 0.91
N GLU A 73 16.19 2.60 0.40
CA GLU A 73 17.51 2.62 -0.24
C GLU A 73 17.53 3.53 -1.49
N LEU A 74 16.46 3.49 -2.29
CA LEU A 74 16.25 4.36 -3.45
C LEU A 74 15.82 5.79 -3.10
N LYS A 75 15.70 6.14 -1.81
CA LYS A 75 15.22 7.43 -1.30
C LYS A 75 13.80 7.79 -1.78
N LYS A 76 13.00 6.81 -2.18
CA LYS A 76 11.57 6.95 -2.52
C LYS A 76 10.67 6.93 -1.28
N ILE A 77 11.14 6.34 -0.20
CA ILE A 77 10.52 6.34 1.12
C ILE A 77 11.53 6.96 2.10
N GLN A 78 11.09 7.93 2.90
CA GLN A 78 11.98 8.54 3.90
C GLN A 78 12.33 7.50 4.99
N PRO A 79 13.57 7.44 5.51
CA PRO A 79 13.93 6.51 6.59
C PRO A 79 13.09 6.66 7.87
N GLY A 80 12.54 7.86 8.10
CA GLY A 80 11.60 8.19 9.18
C GLY A 80 10.12 7.91 8.86
N TYR A 81 9.82 7.10 7.85
CA TYR A 81 8.43 6.83 7.44
C TYR A 81 7.58 6.25 8.57
N ARG A 82 6.27 6.35 8.40
CA ARG A 82 5.26 5.77 9.31
C ARG A 82 4.50 4.69 8.56
N LEU A 83 4.50 3.47 9.08
CA LEU A 83 3.68 2.39 8.59
C LEU A 83 2.27 2.49 9.21
N LYS A 84 1.26 2.43 8.35
CA LYS A 84 -0.16 2.50 8.73
C LYS A 84 -0.97 1.50 7.93
N GLY A 85 -2.04 0.98 8.54
CA GLY A 85 -3.09 0.25 7.83
C GLY A 85 -4.12 1.21 7.26
N HIS A 86 -4.72 0.88 6.11
CA HIS A 86 -5.67 1.75 5.41
C HIS A 86 -6.83 2.22 6.32
N ARG A 87 -7.35 1.35 7.19
CA ARG A 87 -8.41 1.68 8.17
C ARG A 87 -8.09 2.86 9.08
N GLN A 88 -6.81 3.18 9.32
CA GLN A 88 -6.42 4.34 10.12
C GLN A 88 -6.67 5.68 9.39
N GLY A 89 -6.91 5.65 8.08
CA GLY A 89 -7.40 6.79 7.31
C GLY A 89 -8.92 7.02 7.44
N GLY A 90 -9.66 6.04 7.98
CA GLY A 90 -11.11 6.06 8.15
C GLY A 90 -11.88 5.46 6.96
N GLY A 91 -13.16 5.12 7.18
CA GLY A 91 -14.10 4.73 6.13
C GLY A 91 -13.86 3.37 5.48
N THR A 92 -13.01 2.51 6.06
CA THR A 92 -12.72 1.19 5.49
C THR A 92 -12.28 0.19 6.55
N SER A 93 -12.60 -1.09 6.34
CA SER A 93 -12.08 -2.22 7.11
C SER A 93 -10.74 -2.75 6.58
N CYS A 94 -10.30 -2.28 5.40
CA CYS A 94 -8.99 -2.59 4.82
C CYS A 94 -7.86 -2.28 5.83
N PRO A 95 -6.85 -3.13 6.03
CA PRO A 95 -6.47 -4.29 5.23
C PRO A 95 -7.04 -5.63 5.74
N GLY A 96 -8.13 -5.62 6.49
CA GLY A 96 -8.64 -6.82 7.18
C GLY A 96 -7.90 -7.10 8.49
N ASN A 97 -8.50 -7.89 9.37
CA ASN A 97 -8.04 -8.01 10.76
C ASN A 97 -6.70 -8.74 10.90
N ARG A 98 -6.53 -9.83 10.15
CA ARG A 98 -5.32 -10.66 10.21
C ARG A 98 -4.08 -9.87 9.78
N LEU A 99 -4.18 -9.23 8.62
CA LEU A 99 -3.08 -8.41 8.10
C LEU A 99 -2.82 -7.19 8.98
N TYR A 100 -3.87 -6.54 9.49
CA TYR A 100 -3.72 -5.40 10.40
C TYR A 100 -2.97 -5.79 11.68
N GLN A 101 -3.34 -6.90 12.32
CA GLN A 101 -2.67 -7.41 13.51
C GLN A 101 -1.20 -7.79 13.25
N GLU A 102 -0.90 -8.25 12.03
CA GLU A 102 0.47 -8.60 11.64
C GLU A 102 1.33 -7.34 11.45
N ILE A 103 0.87 -6.35 10.68
CA ILE A 103 1.65 -5.13 10.42
C ILE A 103 1.81 -4.23 11.66
N MET A 104 0.95 -4.38 12.67
CA MET A 104 1.11 -3.73 13.97
C MET A 104 2.43 -4.10 14.68
N LYS A 105 2.99 -5.28 14.35
CA LYS A 105 4.24 -5.78 14.93
C LYS A 105 5.48 -5.30 14.16
N TRP A 106 5.29 -4.65 13.02
CA TRP A 106 6.41 -4.29 12.13
C TRP A 106 7.10 -3.01 12.61
N PRO A 107 8.39 -2.83 12.24
CA PRO A 107 9.08 -1.58 12.47
C PRO A 107 8.31 -0.41 11.87
N LYS A 108 8.41 0.76 12.53
CA LYS A 108 7.77 2.01 12.11
C LYS A 108 6.23 1.99 12.10
N TRP A 109 5.59 0.95 12.66
CA TRP A 109 4.16 0.98 12.93
C TRP A 109 3.78 2.22 13.74
N SER A 110 2.74 2.93 13.30
CA SER A 110 2.24 4.14 13.96
C SER A 110 0.79 3.96 14.37
N ALA A 111 0.55 3.71 15.66
CA ALA A 111 -0.79 3.54 16.22
C ALA A 111 -1.68 4.81 16.16
N GLY A 112 -1.08 6.00 16.18
CA GLY A 112 -1.81 7.27 16.22
C GLY A 112 -2.66 7.56 14.97
N LEU A 113 -3.87 8.07 15.18
CA LEU A 113 -4.85 8.47 14.16
C LEU A 113 -4.56 9.84 13.52
N ASN A 114 -3.48 10.52 13.92
CA ASN A 114 -3.24 11.91 13.51
C ASN A 114 -3.22 12.03 11.99
N LYS A 115 -4.26 12.70 11.48
CA LYS A 115 -4.43 13.13 10.09
C LYS A 115 -3.45 14.25 9.79
#